data_AF-A0A925X2X3-F1
#
_entry.id   AF-A0A925X2X3-F1
#
_cell.length_a   1.000
_cell.length_b   1.000
_cell.length_c   1.000
_cell.angle_alpha   90.00
_cell.angle_beta   90.00
_cell.angle_gamma   90.00
#
_symmetry.space_group_name_H-M   'P 1'
#
loop_
_entity.id
_entity.type
_entity.pdbx_description
1 polymer ?
#
loop_
_entity_poly.entity_id
_entity_poly.type
_entity_poly.pdbx_seq_one_letter_code
_entity_poly.pdbx_strand_id
1 'polypeptide(L)'
;ALGTTDQHSQVQLYREGPNDKIIQFLEVEKFSTKFTIPSSMKHIKTLEYLAGASFQQLIQAEKLGTEYALLESQRPNITVQFPVISPQTVGQFLYLYECAVAYMGGLYGINTYDQPAVQLGKDATYALMGKGGFADLNKKIQAAVAKRDKKYLI
;
A
#
# COMPACT_ATOMS: atom_id res chain seq x y z
N ALA A 1 2.06 0.62 -1.78
CA ALA A 1 3.13 1.04 -2.69
C ALA A 1 3.98 2.10 -1.99
N LEU A 2 5.28 2.15 -2.28
CA LEU A 2 6.26 3.08 -1.70
C LEU A 2 6.81 4.02 -2.78
N GLY A 3 6.67 5.32 -2.58
CA GLY A 3 7.35 6.32 -3.41
C GLY A 3 8.83 6.44 -3.02
N THR A 4 9.78 6.37 -3.95
CA THR A 4 9.65 6.30 -5.42
C THR A 4 9.90 4.89 -5.95
N THR A 5 10.27 3.94 -5.08
CA THR A 5 10.59 2.54 -5.40
C THR A 5 9.54 1.86 -6.28
N ASP A 6 8.25 1.99 -5.94
CA ASP A 6 7.16 1.37 -6.69
C ASP A 6 6.73 2.18 -7.92
N GLN A 7 7.34 3.33 -8.20
CA GLN A 7 7.23 3.94 -9.52
C GLN A 7 7.84 3.05 -10.60
N HIS A 8 8.85 2.25 -10.23
CA HIS A 8 9.51 1.31 -11.13
C HIS A 8 8.85 -0.08 -11.16
N SER A 9 7.75 -0.29 -10.42
CA SER A 9 7.05 -1.58 -10.37
C SER A 9 5.57 -1.46 -10.71
N GLN A 10 4.86 -0.46 -10.17
CA GLN A 10 3.41 -0.37 -10.23
C GLN A 10 2.87 0.75 -11.14
N VAL A 11 3.63 1.80 -11.41
CA VAL A 11 3.06 2.98 -12.12
C VAL A 11 2.58 2.64 -13.53
N GLN A 12 3.21 1.69 -14.22
CA GLN A 12 2.71 1.17 -15.50
C GLN A 12 1.29 0.60 -15.34
N LEU A 13 1.08 -0.27 -14.35
CA LEU A 13 -0.24 -0.84 -14.05
C LEU A 13 -1.25 0.24 -13.64
N TYR A 14 -0.83 1.22 -12.85
CA TYR A 14 -1.73 2.26 -12.35
C TYR A 14 -2.19 3.22 -13.45
N ARG A 15 -1.33 3.50 -14.44
CA ARG A 15 -1.63 4.43 -15.54
C ARG A 15 -2.33 3.78 -16.72
N GLU A 16 -1.94 2.55 -17.08
CA GLU A 16 -2.38 1.91 -18.33
C GLU A 16 -3.15 0.60 -18.10
N GLY A 17 -3.24 0.14 -16.85
CA GLY A 17 -4.09 -0.99 -16.50
C GLY A 17 -5.57 -0.62 -16.32
N PRO A 18 -6.37 -1.58 -15.82
CA PRO A 18 -7.78 -1.35 -15.51
C PRO A 18 -7.99 -0.13 -14.60
N ASN A 19 -9.07 0.61 -14.86
CA ASN A 19 -9.45 1.79 -14.05
C ASN A 19 -10.30 1.40 -12.85
N ASP A 20 -9.68 0.66 -11.92
CA ASP A 20 -10.32 0.04 -10.75
C ASP A 20 -9.62 0.43 -9.44
N LYS A 21 -8.89 1.56 -9.43
CA LYS A 21 -8.09 2.03 -8.30
C LYS A 21 -8.37 3.49 -7.99
N ILE A 22 -8.47 3.80 -6.70
CA ILE A 22 -8.31 5.15 -6.16
C ILE A 22 -6.94 5.20 -5.48
N ILE A 23 -6.11 6.18 -5.85
CA ILE A 23 -4.73 6.26 -5.37
C ILE A 23 -4.63 7.36 -4.31
N GLN A 24 -4.31 6.98 -3.09
CA GLN A 24 -4.08 7.93 -2.01
C GLN A 24 -2.59 8.04 -1.71
N PHE A 25 -2.05 9.24 -1.82
CA PHE A 25 -0.68 9.55 -1.42
C PHE A 25 -0.62 9.96 0.05
N LEU A 26 0.42 9.50 0.75
CA LEU A 26 0.79 9.99 2.07
C LEU A 26 2.06 10.83 1.91
N GLU A 27 1.95 12.14 2.12
CA GLU A 27 3.02 13.10 1.88
C GLU A 27 3.53 13.68 3.20
N VAL A 28 4.85 13.85 3.34
CA VAL A 28 5.46 14.56 4.47
C VAL A 28 6.07 15.87 3.99
N GLU A 29 5.67 16.99 4.57
CA GLU A 29 6.15 18.31 4.19
C GLU A 29 7.60 18.55 4.66
N LYS A 30 7.93 18.12 5.88
CA LYS A 30 9.28 18.33 6.46
C LYS A 30 9.86 17.03 6.99
N PHE A 31 10.99 16.65 6.41
CA PHE A 31 11.75 15.47 6.79
C PHE A 31 12.62 15.77 8.02
N SER A 32 12.81 14.76 8.89
CA SER A 32 13.66 14.89 10.08
C SER A 32 15.14 15.04 9.71
N THR A 33 15.58 14.32 8.67
CA THR A 33 16.93 14.38 8.13
C THR A 33 16.95 15.25 6.89
N LYS A 34 17.84 16.25 6.87
CA LYS A 34 18.11 17.05 5.68
C LYS A 34 19.33 16.49 4.98
N PHE A 35 19.18 16.19 3.70
CA PHE A 35 20.28 15.80 2.83
C PHE A 35 20.25 16.64 1.56
N THR A 36 21.39 17.25 1.25
CA THR A 36 21.58 18.05 0.04
C THR A 36 22.44 17.28 -0.94
N ILE A 37 22.00 17.23 -2.20
CA ILE A 37 22.73 16.57 -3.28
C ILE A 37 24.04 17.34 -3.53
N PRO A 38 25.20 16.68 -3.40
CA PRO A 38 26.49 17.35 -3.58
C PRO A 38 26.66 17.96 -4.98
N SER A 39 27.30 19.12 -5.04
CA SER A 39 27.67 19.77 -6.29
C SER A 39 28.90 19.14 -6.98
N SER A 40 29.47 18.07 -6.43
CA SER A 40 30.65 17.39 -7.01
C SER A 40 30.38 16.76 -8.38
N MET A 41 29.11 16.57 -8.75
CA MET A 41 28.69 15.97 -10.03
C MET A 41 28.44 16.98 -11.15
N LYS A 42 28.77 18.28 -10.98
CA LYS A 42 28.58 19.32 -12.01
C LYS A 42 29.23 19.03 -13.37
N HIS A 43 30.24 18.16 -13.40
CA HIS A 43 30.88 17.74 -14.64
C HIS A 43 29.97 16.81 -15.49
N ILE A 44 28.94 16.21 -14.89
CA ILE A 44 27.94 15.40 -15.57
C ILE A 44 26.74 16.30 -15.88
N LYS A 45 26.72 16.90 -17.09
CA LYS A 45 25.71 17.89 -17.51
C LYS A 45 24.25 17.43 -17.29
N THR A 46 23.97 16.13 -17.46
CA THR A 46 22.62 15.57 -17.27
C THR A 46 22.14 15.58 -15.83
N LEU A 47 23.04 15.67 -14.84
CA LEU A 47 22.72 15.70 -13.41
C LEU A 47 22.86 17.09 -12.79
N GLU A 48 23.22 18.10 -13.58
CA GLU A 48 23.51 19.45 -13.08
C GLU A 48 22.30 20.08 -12.35
N TYR A 49 21.08 19.82 -12.83
CA TYR A 49 19.85 20.34 -12.22
C TYR A 49 19.59 19.81 -10.80
N LEU A 50 20.21 18.70 -10.41
CA LEU A 50 20.10 18.14 -9.07
C LEU A 50 21.09 18.77 -8.08
N ALA A 51 22.17 19.40 -8.58
CA ALA A 51 23.24 19.91 -7.74
C ALA A 51 22.72 20.99 -6.78
N GLY A 52 22.87 20.77 -5.47
CA GLY A 52 22.42 21.70 -4.44
C GLY A 52 20.93 21.59 -4.09
N ALA A 53 20.14 20.78 -4.80
CA ALA A 53 18.79 20.44 -4.39
C ALA A 53 18.82 19.53 -3.16
N SER A 54 17.78 19.61 -2.32
CA SER A 54 17.57 18.67 -1.23
C SER A 54 16.88 17.40 -1.72
N PHE A 55 17.12 16.28 -1.04
CA PHE A 55 16.36 15.04 -1.32
C PHE A 55 14.86 15.21 -1.07
N GLN A 56 14.47 16.08 -0.13
CA GLN A 56 13.07 16.42 0.07
C GLN A 56 12.46 17.03 -1.20
N GLN A 57 13.13 18.00 -1.82
CA GLN A 57 12.67 18.60 -3.07
C GLN A 57 12.56 17.56 -4.18
N LEU A 58 13.52 16.64 -4.29
CA LEU A 58 13.49 15.56 -5.29
C LEU A 58 12.29 14.62 -5.05
N ILE A 59 12.09 14.12 -3.82
CA ILE A 59 10.99 13.22 -3.48
C ILE A 59 9.63 13.91 -3.71
N GLN A 60 9.50 15.18 -3.32
CA GLN A 60 8.27 15.96 -3.56
C GLN A 60 8.02 16.17 -5.05
N ALA A 61 9.06 16.44 -5.85
CA ALA A 61 8.95 16.56 -7.30
C ALA A 61 8.53 15.22 -7.95
N GLU A 62 9.09 14.09 -7.52
CA GLU A 62 8.72 12.77 -8.04
C GLU A 62 7.26 12.40 -7.68
N LYS A 63 6.81 12.75 -6.48
CA LYS A 63 5.40 12.58 -6.08
C LYS A 63 4.47 13.44 -6.95
N LEU A 64 4.76 14.73 -7.07
CA LEU A 64 3.96 15.65 -7.89
C LEU A 64 3.93 15.23 -9.36
N GLY A 65 5.07 14.79 -9.90
CA GLY A 65 5.16 14.25 -11.26
C GLY A 65 4.31 12.99 -11.43
N THR A 66 4.26 12.12 -10.42
CA THR A 66 3.40 10.94 -10.44
C THR A 66 1.92 11.31 -10.37
N GLU A 67 1.53 12.26 -9.52
CA GLU A 67 0.15 12.77 -9.45
C GLU A 67 -0.30 13.36 -10.79
N TYR A 68 0.55 14.19 -11.40
CA TYR A 68 0.29 14.74 -12.72
C TYR A 68 0.10 13.62 -13.77
N ALA A 69 1.01 12.64 -13.79
CA ALA A 69 0.92 11.52 -14.73
C ALA A 69 -0.36 10.68 -14.53
N LEU A 70 -0.85 10.55 -13.29
CA LEU A 70 -2.12 9.90 -12.97
C LEU A 70 -3.32 10.74 -13.40
N LEU A 71 -3.28 12.06 -13.18
CA LEU A 71 -4.31 13.00 -13.62
C LEU A 71 -4.49 12.96 -15.14
N GLU A 72 -3.39 13.00 -15.89
CA GLU A 72 -3.40 12.88 -17.36
C GLU A 72 -4.01 11.56 -17.83
N SER A 73 -3.81 10.49 -17.06
CA SER A 73 -4.39 9.17 -17.30
C SER A 73 -5.81 9.02 -16.72
N GLN A 74 -6.43 10.11 -16.25
CA GLN A 74 -7.76 10.16 -15.61
C GLN A 74 -7.91 9.16 -14.45
N ARG A 75 -6.86 9.03 -13.64
CA ARG A 75 -6.82 8.14 -12.48
C ARG A 75 -7.14 8.93 -11.21
N PRO A 76 -8.22 8.58 -10.49
CA PRO A 76 -8.63 9.33 -9.29
C PRO A 76 -7.56 9.20 -8.21
N ASN A 77 -7.11 10.34 -7.70
CA ASN A 77 -6.11 10.38 -6.66
C ASN A 77 -6.37 11.50 -5.65
N ILE A 78 -5.90 11.29 -4.42
CA ILE A 78 -6.00 12.23 -3.29
C ILE A 78 -4.72 12.20 -2.47
N THR A 79 -4.41 13.29 -1.76
CA THR A 79 -3.25 13.37 -0.87
C THR A 79 -3.67 13.63 0.57
N VAL A 80 -3.09 12.85 1.50
CA VAL A 80 -3.06 13.17 2.93
C VAL A 80 -1.67 13.68 3.27
N GLN A 81 -1.60 14.94 3.69
CA GLN A 81 -0.33 15.63 3.94
C GLN A 81 -0.07 15.75 5.45
N PHE A 82 1.16 15.43 5.84
CA PHE A 82 1.66 15.52 7.19
C PHE A 82 2.69 16.66 7.26
N PRO A 83 2.58 17.60 8.21
CA PRO A 83 3.59 18.65 8.35
C PRO A 83 4.95 18.06 8.73
N VAL A 84 4.94 17.08 9.63
CA VAL A 84 6.10 16.29 10.07
C VAL A 84 5.62 14.91 10.51
N ILE A 85 6.52 13.94 10.59
CA ILE A 85 6.24 12.68 11.29
C ILE A 85 6.56 12.85 12.78
N SER A 86 5.52 12.81 13.61
CA SER A 86 5.62 12.84 15.07
C SER A 86 4.52 11.96 15.69
N PRO A 87 4.63 11.60 16.98
CA PRO A 87 3.56 10.86 17.66
C PRO A 87 2.19 11.55 17.54
N GLN A 88 2.16 12.89 17.54
CA GLN A 88 0.94 13.67 17.41
C GLN A 88 0.31 13.53 16.01
N THR A 89 1.09 13.73 14.93
CA THR A 89 0.57 13.65 13.56
C THR A 89 0.21 12.21 13.17
N VAL A 90 0.95 11.23 13.68
CA VAL A 90 0.59 9.80 13.54
C VAL A 90 -0.71 9.49 14.28
N GLY A 91 -0.89 9.99 15.51
CA GLY A 91 -2.14 9.82 16.27
C GLY A 91 -3.36 10.42 15.55
N GLN A 92 -3.22 11.61 14.98
CA GLN A 92 -4.26 12.25 14.16
C GLN A 92 -4.65 11.39 12.95
N PHE A 93 -3.65 10.85 12.25
CA PHE A 93 -3.88 9.98 11.10
C PHE A 93 -4.59 8.69 11.48
N LEU A 94 -4.14 8.01 12.54
CA LEU A 94 -4.79 6.79 13.01
C LEU A 94 -6.27 7.04 13.35
N TYR A 95 -6.55 8.06 14.16
CA TYR A 95 -7.91 8.39 14.56
C TYR A 95 -8.80 8.77 13.36
N LEU A 96 -8.27 9.56 12.42
CA LEU A 96 -8.99 9.92 11.20
C LEU A 96 -9.40 8.67 10.41
N TYR A 97 -8.50 7.70 10.25
CA TYR A 97 -8.79 6.49 9.48
C TYR A 97 -9.67 5.50 10.22
N GLU A 98 -9.55 5.39 11.54
CA GLU A 98 -10.48 4.62 12.37
C GLU A 98 -11.91 5.15 12.20
N CYS A 99 -12.10 6.47 12.26
CA CYS A 99 -13.39 7.10 11.99
C CYS A 99 -13.85 6.88 10.55
N ALA A 100 -12.97 7.07 9.56
CA ALA A 100 -13.31 6.88 8.15
C ALA A 100 -13.79 5.44 7.88
N VAL A 101 -13.12 4.44 8.45
CA VAL A 101 -13.49 3.03 8.33
C VAL A 101 -14.83 2.74 9.00
N ALA A 102 -15.09 3.32 10.18
CA ALA A 102 -16.41 3.23 10.84
C ALA A 102 -17.53 3.78 9.95
N TYR A 103 -17.34 4.97 9.38
CA TYR A 103 -18.32 5.56 8.46
C TYR A 103 -18.50 4.76 7.18
N MET A 104 -17.41 4.25 6.59
CA MET A 104 -17.49 3.41 5.38
C MET A 104 -18.36 2.17 5.59
N GLY A 105 -18.25 1.49 6.74
CA GLY A 105 -19.12 0.33 6.98
C GLY A 105 -20.60 0.71 7.07
N GLY A 106 -20.92 1.84 7.70
CA GLY A 106 -22.27 2.39 7.68
C GLY A 106 -22.77 2.72 6.26
N LEU A 107 -21.93 3.36 5.44
CA LEU A 107 -22.25 3.70 4.05
C LEU A 107 -22.42 2.45 3.16
N TYR A 108 -21.66 1.40 3.42
CA TYR A 108 -21.72 0.13 2.68
C TYR A 108 -22.75 -0.86 3.24
N GLY A 109 -23.40 -0.54 4.37
CA GLY A 109 -24.37 -1.44 5.00
C GLY A 109 -23.75 -2.73 5.56
N ILE A 110 -22.51 -2.66 6.04
CA ILE A 110 -21.77 -3.80 6.62
C ILE A 110 -21.37 -3.52 8.07
N ASN A 111 -21.07 -4.59 8.81
CA ASN A 111 -20.49 -4.46 10.15
C ASN A 111 -18.98 -4.20 10.06
N THR A 112 -18.53 -3.00 10.45
CA THR A 112 -17.11 -2.63 10.47
C THR A 112 -16.30 -3.39 11.53
N TYR A 113 -16.97 -3.94 12.54
CA TYR A 113 -16.32 -4.42 13.76
C TYR A 113 -16.26 -5.95 13.88
N ASP A 114 -16.58 -6.69 12.82
CA ASP A 114 -16.45 -8.14 12.77
C ASP A 114 -15.54 -8.65 11.65
N GLN A 115 -15.19 -9.94 11.72
CA GLN A 115 -14.32 -10.61 10.76
C GLN A 115 -14.61 -12.13 10.66
N PRO A 116 -15.87 -12.57 10.50
CA PRO A 116 -16.24 -13.99 10.62
C PRO A 116 -15.49 -14.92 9.65
N ALA A 117 -15.14 -14.44 8.46
CA ALA A 117 -14.48 -15.23 7.42
C ALA A 117 -13.09 -15.76 7.82
N VAL A 118 -12.41 -15.14 8.82
CA VAL A 118 -11.07 -15.59 9.25
C VAL A 118 -11.11 -16.91 10.01
N GLN A 119 -12.28 -17.30 10.53
CA GLN A 119 -12.39 -18.47 11.41
C GLN A 119 -12.15 -19.78 10.65
N LEU A 120 -12.63 -19.89 9.41
CA LEU A 120 -12.46 -21.10 8.61
C LEU A 120 -10.99 -21.43 8.38
N GLY A 121 -10.15 -20.42 8.12
CA GLY A 121 -8.70 -20.61 7.96
C GLY A 121 -8.07 -21.16 9.24
N LYS A 122 -8.45 -20.63 10.41
CA LYS A 122 -7.96 -21.09 11.71
C LYS A 122 -8.38 -22.54 11.99
N ASP A 123 -9.66 -22.85 11.76
CA ASP A 123 -10.21 -24.20 11.97
C ASP A 123 -9.55 -25.22 11.04
N ALA A 124 -9.31 -24.85 9.78
CA ALA A 124 -8.58 -25.68 8.83
C ALA A 124 -7.14 -25.93 9.28
N THR A 125 -6.43 -24.90 9.77
CA THR A 125 -5.09 -25.06 10.35
C THR A 125 -5.12 -25.97 11.56
N TYR A 126 -6.07 -25.79 12.48
CA TYR A 126 -6.23 -26.67 13.64
C TYR A 126 -6.47 -28.13 13.25
N ALA A 127 -7.32 -28.35 12.24
CA ALA A 127 -7.60 -29.68 11.70
C ALA A 127 -6.34 -30.34 11.14
N LEU A 128 -5.59 -29.61 10.30
CA LEU A 128 -4.36 -30.10 9.67
C LEU A 128 -3.24 -30.36 10.68
N MET A 129 -3.17 -29.56 11.74
CA MET A 129 -2.20 -29.73 12.84
C MET A 129 -2.64 -30.78 13.88
N GLY A 130 -3.77 -31.45 13.68
CA GLY A 130 -4.22 -32.56 14.54
C GLY A 130 -4.83 -32.13 15.88
N LYS A 131 -5.31 -30.88 16.00
CA LYS A 131 -6.01 -30.43 17.20
C LYS A 131 -7.27 -31.27 17.42
N GLY A 132 -7.48 -31.74 18.66
CA GLY A 132 -8.69 -32.48 19.04
C GLY A 132 -9.97 -31.69 18.71
N GLY A 133 -11.01 -32.41 18.26
CA GLY A 133 -12.30 -31.82 17.85
C GLY A 133 -12.41 -31.46 16.36
N PHE A 134 -11.34 -31.58 15.57
CA PHE A 134 -11.32 -31.18 14.15
C PHE A 134 -11.05 -32.35 13.17
N ALA A 135 -11.19 -33.60 13.63
CA ALA A 135 -10.83 -34.78 12.83
C ALA A 135 -11.62 -34.90 11.51
N ASP A 136 -12.92 -34.61 11.54
CA ASP A 136 -13.76 -34.67 10.34
C ASP A 136 -13.42 -33.56 9.34
N LEU A 137 -13.09 -32.37 9.83
CA LEU A 137 -12.61 -31.28 9.00
C LEU A 137 -11.28 -31.64 8.34
N ASN A 138 -10.35 -32.29 9.07
CA ASN A 138 -9.07 -32.73 8.52
C ASN A 138 -9.29 -33.71 7.36
N LYS A 139 -10.14 -34.74 7.56
CA LYS A 139 -10.49 -35.70 6.49
C LYS A 139 -11.04 -35.01 5.24
N LYS A 140 -11.96 -34.05 5.42
CA LYS A 140 -12.53 -33.26 4.30
C LYS A 140 -11.45 -32.48 3.56
N ILE A 141 -10.54 -31.84 4.28
CA ILE A 141 -9.44 -31.07 3.67
C ILE A 141 -8.50 -31.99 2.89
N GLN A 142 -8.07 -33.11 3.48
CA GLN A 142 -7.18 -34.06 2.80
C GLN A 142 -7.81 -34.61 1.51
N ALA A 143 -9.10 -34.93 1.54
CA ALA A 143 -9.83 -35.36 0.34
C ALA A 143 -9.89 -34.28 -0.75
N ALA A 144 -10.01 -33.00 -0.37
CA ALA A 144 -9.97 -31.88 -1.31
C ALA A 144 -8.57 -31.67 -1.89
N VAL A 145 -7.53 -31.75 -1.05
CA VAL A 145 -6.12 -31.63 -1.48
C VAL A 145 -5.75 -32.73 -2.46
N ALA A 146 -6.20 -33.97 -2.24
CA ALA A 146 -5.96 -35.09 -3.15
C ALA A 146 -6.54 -34.89 -4.55
N LYS A 147 -7.56 -34.02 -4.71
CA LYS A 147 -8.20 -33.68 -5.99
C LYS A 147 -7.59 -32.47 -6.69
N ARG A 148 -6.52 -31.87 -6.16
CA ARG A 148 -5.88 -30.71 -6.78
C ARG A 148 -5.37 -31.07 -8.18
N ASP A 149 -5.68 -30.22 -9.14
CA ASP A 149 -5.20 -30.38 -10.51
C ASP A 149 -3.69 -30.10 -10.56
N LYS A 150 -2.92 -31.16 -10.83
CA LYS A 150 -1.46 -31.12 -10.81
C LYS A 150 -0.87 -30.19 -11.86
N LYS A 151 -1.62 -29.83 -12.91
CA LYS A 151 -1.12 -28.92 -13.96
C LYS A 151 -0.95 -27.48 -13.48
N TYR A 152 -1.58 -27.12 -12.35
CA TYR A 152 -1.44 -25.81 -11.71
C TYR A 152 -0.48 -25.83 -10.51
N LEU A 153 0.24 -26.93 -10.30
CA LEU A 153 1.34 -27.01 -9.36
C LEU A 153 2.64 -26.77 -10.13
N ILE A 154 3.21 -25.57 -10.00
CA ILE A 154 4.47 -25.16 -10.63
C ILE A 154 5.59 -25.27 -9.60
#